data_AF-A0A1I0BWY3-F1
#
_entry.id   AF-A0A1I0BWY3-F1
#
_cell.length_a   1.000
_cell.length_b   1.000
_cell.length_c   1.000
_cell.angle_alpha   90.00
_cell.angle_beta   90.00
_cell.angle_gamma   90.00
#
_symmetry.space_group_name_H-M   'P 1'
#
loop_
_entity.id
_entity.type
_entity.pdbx_description
1 polymer ?
#
loop_
_entity_poly.entity_id
_entity_poly.type
_entity_poly.pdbx_seq_one_letter_code
_entity_poly.pdbx_strand_id
1 'polypeptide(L)'
;MNSEELNNALVALIDKKAELQKLTYDDARYDDIEEELHDLEDDFNEEYGPFLEAALEKVHDALSSDTDVLLPTAYLPAGAGAKPGPKEGVWIDSEKYSGKEARLTLVPNPVRLMLTVGKAVQEEVWKA
;
A
#
# COMPACT_ATOMS: atom_id res chain seq x y z
N MET A 1 8.31 -10.05 14.72
CA MET A 1 8.01 -9.94 13.28
C MET A 1 9.27 -10.27 12.49
N ASN A 2 9.14 -11.07 11.44
CA ASN A 2 10.22 -11.37 10.50
C ASN A 2 10.08 -10.47 9.26
N SER A 3 11.04 -9.57 9.03
CA SER A 3 10.99 -8.60 7.92
C SER A 3 11.08 -9.25 6.54
N GLU A 4 11.66 -10.45 6.44
CA GLU A 4 11.69 -11.21 5.19
C GLU A 4 10.32 -11.79 4.85
N GLU A 5 9.63 -12.36 5.85
CA GLU A 5 8.26 -12.88 5.68
C GLU A 5 7.27 -11.76 5.34
N LEU A 6 7.34 -10.62 6.05
CA LEU A 6 6.54 -9.43 5.71
C LEU A 6 6.79 -8.98 4.26
N ASN A 7 8.05 -8.93 3.83
CA ASN A 7 8.37 -8.56 2.45
C ASN A 7 7.80 -9.54 1.44
N ASN A 8 7.95 -10.85 1.69
CA ASN A 8 7.46 -11.88 0.79
C ASN A 8 5.92 -11.87 0.69
N ALA A 9 5.23 -11.71 1.81
CA ALA A 9 3.77 -11.60 1.85
C ALA A 9 3.30 -10.35 1.08
N LEU A 10 3.96 -9.20 1.27
CA LEU A 10 3.65 -7.97 0.55
C LEU A 10 3.88 -8.12 -0.98
N VAL A 11 4.96 -8.78 -1.39
CA VAL A 11 5.21 -9.06 -2.81
C VAL A 11 4.12 -9.96 -3.40
N ALA A 12 3.72 -11.03 -2.68
CA ALA A 12 2.68 -11.94 -3.14
C ALA A 12 1.33 -11.23 -3.36
N LEU A 13 0.94 -10.36 -2.43
CA LEU A 13 -0.24 -9.51 -2.55
C LEU A 13 -0.21 -8.62 -3.80
N ILE A 14 0.89 -7.91 -3.99
CA ILE A 14 1.04 -6.97 -5.10
C ILE A 14 1.02 -7.71 -6.44
N ASP A 15 1.67 -8.87 -6.53
CA ASP A 15 1.70 -9.67 -7.73
C ASP A 15 0.32 -10.26 -8.05
N LYS A 16 -0.43 -10.74 -7.04
CA LYS A 16 -1.80 -11.24 -7.21
C LYS A 16 -2.76 -10.12 -7.66
N LYS A 17 -2.68 -8.94 -7.03
CA LYS A 17 -3.43 -7.75 -7.46
C LYS A 17 -3.10 -7.36 -8.91
N ALA A 18 -1.84 -7.41 -9.30
CA ALA A 18 -1.40 -7.12 -10.67
C ALA A 18 -1.82 -8.21 -11.67
N GLU A 19 -2.01 -9.46 -11.22
CA GLU A 19 -2.61 -10.53 -12.01
C GLU A 19 -4.09 -10.24 -12.28
N LEU A 20 -4.88 -9.97 -11.23
CA LEU A 20 -6.31 -9.66 -11.33
C LEU A 20 -6.57 -8.46 -12.27
N GLN A 21 -5.76 -7.40 -12.15
CA GLN A 21 -5.90 -6.18 -12.97
C GLN A 21 -5.71 -6.41 -14.49
N LYS A 22 -5.12 -7.53 -14.91
CA LYS A 22 -4.95 -7.87 -16.33
C LYS A 22 -6.16 -8.59 -16.90
N LEU A 23 -7.09 -9.02 -16.05
CA LEU A 23 -8.29 -9.75 -16.44
C LEU A 23 -9.44 -8.78 -16.66
N THR A 24 -10.31 -9.16 -17.60
CA THR A 24 -11.63 -8.54 -17.70
C THR A 24 -12.57 -9.27 -16.74
N TYR A 25 -13.63 -8.58 -16.32
CA TYR A 25 -14.62 -9.13 -15.38
C TYR A 25 -15.33 -10.39 -15.90
N ASP A 26 -15.33 -10.62 -17.22
CA ASP A 26 -15.89 -11.81 -17.86
C ASP A 26 -14.87 -12.93 -18.10
N ASP A 27 -13.60 -12.77 -17.69
CA ASP A 27 -12.61 -13.85 -17.72
C ASP A 27 -13.04 -14.95 -16.73
N ALA A 28 -13.04 -16.20 -17.18
CA ALA A 28 -13.48 -17.34 -16.36
C ALA A 28 -12.65 -17.56 -15.09
N ARG A 29 -11.47 -16.93 -14.97
CA ARG A 29 -10.58 -16.99 -13.80
C ARG A 29 -10.73 -15.80 -12.86
N TYR A 30 -11.54 -14.79 -13.22
CA TYR A 30 -11.63 -13.54 -12.47
C TYR A 30 -12.05 -13.81 -11.02
N ASP A 31 -13.14 -14.55 -10.83
CA ASP A 31 -13.67 -14.87 -9.50
C ASP A 31 -12.65 -15.64 -8.64
N ASP A 32 -12.01 -16.68 -9.20
CA ASP A 32 -11.00 -17.47 -8.48
C ASP A 32 -9.81 -16.61 -8.02
N ILE A 33 -9.33 -15.71 -8.89
CA ILE A 33 -8.18 -14.83 -8.58
C ILE A 33 -8.57 -13.72 -7.60
N GLU A 34 -9.81 -13.23 -7.66
CA GLU A 34 -10.35 -12.26 -6.70
C GLU A 34 -10.50 -12.89 -5.31
N GLU A 35 -10.99 -14.12 -5.20
CA GLU A 35 -11.05 -14.88 -3.94
C GLU A 35 -9.65 -15.13 -3.37
N GLU A 36 -8.70 -15.60 -4.18
CA GLU A 36 -7.30 -15.76 -3.77
C GLU A 36 -6.66 -14.44 -3.30
N LEU A 37 -7.01 -13.31 -3.93
CA LEU A 37 -6.53 -12.00 -3.51
C LEU A 37 -7.09 -11.62 -2.14
N HIS A 38 -8.38 -11.84 -1.92
CA HIS A 38 -9.03 -11.55 -0.64
C HIS A 38 -8.47 -12.41 0.51
N ASP A 39 -8.24 -13.70 0.28
CA ASP A 39 -7.59 -14.57 1.26
C ASP A 39 -6.19 -14.04 1.65
N LEU A 40 -5.39 -13.62 0.67
CA LEU A 40 -4.09 -13.01 0.93
C LEU A 40 -4.19 -11.67 1.68
N GLU A 41 -5.21 -10.86 1.37
CA GLU A 41 -5.42 -9.56 2.03
C GLU A 41 -5.81 -9.75 3.49
N ASP A 42 -6.68 -10.72 3.77
CA ASP A 42 -7.11 -11.07 5.13
C ASP A 42 -5.95 -11.62 5.96
N ASP A 43 -5.22 -12.62 5.44
CA ASP A 43 -4.03 -13.19 6.09
C ASP A 43 -2.97 -12.12 6.39
N PHE A 44 -2.72 -11.21 5.44
CA PHE A 44 -1.73 -10.14 5.61
C PHE A 44 -2.15 -9.13 6.67
N ASN A 45 -3.42 -8.72 6.67
CA ASN A 45 -3.93 -7.78 7.66
C ASN A 45 -4.02 -8.43 9.05
N GLU A 46 -4.35 -9.72 9.17
CA GLU A 46 -4.34 -10.41 10.46
C GLU A 46 -2.93 -10.50 11.06
N GLU A 47 -1.94 -10.91 10.26
CA GLU A 47 -0.56 -11.13 10.74
C GLU A 47 0.24 -9.81 10.91
N TYR A 48 0.13 -8.90 9.95
CA TYR A 48 0.96 -7.68 9.88
C TYR A 48 0.21 -6.38 10.11
N GLY A 49 -1.13 -6.41 10.14
CA GLY A 49 -2.00 -5.24 10.35
C GLY A 49 -1.58 -4.38 11.54
N PRO A 50 -1.55 -4.92 12.78
CA PRO A 50 -1.22 -4.13 13.97
C PRO A 50 0.14 -3.43 13.90
N PHE A 51 1.13 -4.04 13.27
CA PHE A 51 2.46 -3.45 13.11
C PHE A 51 2.47 -2.32 12.09
N LEU A 52 1.83 -2.53 10.94
CA LEU A 52 1.78 -1.56 9.84
C LEU A 52 0.82 -0.42 10.13
N GLU A 53 -0.30 -0.66 10.79
CA GLU A 53 -1.23 0.37 11.25
C GLU A 53 -0.55 1.32 12.23
N ALA A 54 0.19 0.79 13.22
CA ALA A 54 0.96 1.63 14.14
C ALA A 54 2.06 2.46 13.43
N ALA A 55 2.55 2.01 12.28
CA ALA A 55 3.46 2.79 11.44
C ALA A 55 2.70 3.85 10.62
N LEU A 56 1.57 3.49 10.03
CA LEU A 56 0.70 4.39 9.27
C LEU A 56 0.16 5.53 10.14
N GLU A 57 -0.31 5.23 11.36
CA GLU A 57 -0.75 6.24 12.34
C GLU A 57 0.35 7.28 12.60
N LYS A 58 1.58 6.83 12.88
CA LYS A 58 2.72 7.74 13.09
C LYS A 58 3.02 8.60 11.87
N VAL A 59 2.89 8.04 10.67
CA VAL A 59 3.09 8.78 9.41
C VAL A 59 1.95 9.79 9.19
N HIS A 60 0.69 9.40 9.40
CA HIS A 60 -0.46 10.29 9.31
C HIS A 60 -0.35 11.47 10.30
N ASP A 61 0.00 11.18 11.56
CA ASP A 61 0.27 12.20 12.60
C ASP A 61 1.41 13.13 12.18
N ALA A 62 2.52 12.56 11.70
CA ALA A 62 3.67 13.33 11.25
C ALA A 62 3.33 14.20 10.04
N LEU A 63 2.31 13.87 9.26
CA LEU A 63 1.85 14.64 8.12
C LEU A 63 0.72 15.61 8.47
N SER A 64 0.27 15.62 9.73
CA SER A 64 -0.91 16.38 10.17
C SER A 64 -2.07 16.09 9.22
N SER A 65 -2.38 14.80 9.07
CA SER A 65 -3.41 14.35 8.15
C SER A 65 -4.75 14.14 8.84
N ASP A 66 -5.82 14.66 8.22
CA ASP A 66 -7.20 14.43 8.65
C ASP A 66 -7.82 13.19 7.99
N THR A 67 -7.05 12.46 7.18
CA THR A 67 -7.52 11.23 6.52
C THR A 67 -7.43 10.05 7.48
N ASP A 68 -8.52 9.30 7.60
CA ASP A 68 -8.55 8.05 8.37
C ASP A 68 -7.43 7.10 7.93
N VAL A 69 -6.80 6.44 8.90
CA VAL A 69 -5.85 5.36 8.63
C VAL A 69 -6.65 4.14 8.18
N LEU A 70 -6.37 3.66 6.97
CA LEU A 70 -7.00 2.46 6.41
C LEU A 70 -6.18 1.21 6.72
N LEU A 71 -6.73 0.03 6.39
CA LEU A 71 -5.99 -1.22 6.43
C LEU A 71 -4.74 -1.14 5.53
N PRO A 72 -3.61 -1.78 5.91
CA PRO A 72 -2.37 -1.74 5.14
C PRO A 72 -2.53 -2.13 3.65
N THR A 73 -3.42 -3.08 3.33
CA THR A 73 -3.69 -3.51 1.94
C THR A 73 -4.32 -2.43 1.07
N ALA A 74 -4.91 -1.38 1.65
CA ALA A 74 -5.39 -0.21 0.89
C ALA A 74 -4.23 0.60 0.27
N TYR A 75 -3.03 0.53 0.84
CA TYR A 75 -1.87 1.33 0.45
C TYR A 75 -1.00 0.65 -0.62
N LEU A 76 -1.45 -0.46 -1.22
CA LEU A 76 -0.65 -1.22 -2.19
C LEU A 76 -0.43 -0.47 -3.52
N PRO A 77 0.79 -0.54 -4.11
CA PRO A 77 1.08 -0.03 -5.45
C PRO A 77 0.39 -0.87 -6.53
N ALA A 78 0.49 -0.43 -7.78
CA ALA A 78 0.04 -1.23 -8.93
C ALA A 78 1.01 -2.38 -9.28
N GLY A 79 2.23 -2.38 -8.73
CA GLY A 79 3.22 -3.42 -8.95
C GLY A 79 4.41 -3.32 -7.99
N ALA A 80 5.23 -4.36 -7.90
CA ALA A 80 6.32 -4.49 -6.93
C ALA A 80 7.57 -3.64 -7.25
N GLY A 81 7.39 -2.56 -8.02
CA GLY A 81 8.46 -1.65 -8.41
C GLY A 81 9.03 -0.86 -7.22
N ALA A 82 10.29 -0.43 -7.34
CA ALA A 82 10.97 0.30 -6.26
C ALA A 82 10.41 1.71 -5.99
N LYS A 83 9.61 2.26 -6.90
CA LYS A 83 9.07 3.62 -6.81
C LYS A 83 7.60 3.59 -7.23
N PRO A 84 6.67 4.00 -6.35
CA PRO A 84 5.27 4.12 -6.75
C PRO A 84 5.07 5.27 -7.73
N GLY A 85 4.05 5.12 -8.57
CA GLY A 85 3.54 6.20 -9.41
C GLY A 85 2.86 7.30 -8.58
N PRO A 86 2.71 8.53 -9.12
CA PRO A 86 2.11 9.66 -8.40
C PRO A 86 0.60 9.50 -8.11
N LYS A 87 -0.02 8.43 -8.60
CA LYS A 87 -1.45 8.11 -8.41
C LYS A 87 -1.65 6.74 -7.76
N GLU A 88 -0.63 6.22 -7.09
CA GLU A 88 -0.71 4.93 -6.39
C GLU A 88 -0.89 5.14 -4.89
N GLY A 89 -1.45 4.13 -4.22
CA GLY A 89 -1.76 4.18 -2.79
C GLY A 89 -2.89 5.14 -2.43
N VAL A 90 -2.97 5.44 -1.13
CA VAL A 90 -4.07 6.18 -0.51
C VAL A 90 -3.80 7.67 -0.59
N TRP A 91 -4.78 8.44 -1.06
CA TRP A 91 -4.74 9.89 -0.98
C TRP A 91 -4.90 10.34 0.47
N ILE A 92 -4.03 11.27 0.89
CA ILE A 92 -4.09 11.87 2.22
C ILE A 92 -4.30 13.37 2.08
N ASP A 93 -5.24 13.90 2.86
CA ASP A 93 -5.32 15.33 3.12
C ASP A 93 -4.30 15.67 4.20
N SER A 94 -3.28 16.46 3.88
CA SER A 94 -2.17 16.80 4.77
C SER A 94 -2.03 18.30 4.85
N GLU A 95 -2.09 18.85 6.08
CA GLU A 95 -1.90 20.28 6.29
C GLU A 95 -0.51 20.76 5.79
N LYS A 96 0.52 19.92 5.94
CA LYS A 96 1.89 20.20 5.46
C LYS A 96 1.98 20.39 3.94
N TYR A 97 1.04 19.79 3.21
CA TYR A 97 0.97 19.83 1.76
C TYR A 97 -0.38 20.37 1.26
N SER A 98 -0.94 21.36 1.98
CA SER A 98 -2.25 21.95 1.67
C SER A 98 -2.42 22.30 0.18
N GLY A 99 -3.52 21.85 -0.41
CA GLY A 99 -3.85 22.05 -1.82
C GLY A 99 -3.04 21.20 -2.80
N LYS A 100 -2.22 20.26 -2.34
CA LYS A 100 -1.48 19.31 -3.19
C LYS A 100 -2.00 17.89 -3.01
N GLU A 101 -1.95 17.12 -4.08
CA GLU A 101 -2.27 15.70 -4.04
C GLU A 101 -1.10 14.94 -3.38
N ALA A 102 -1.25 14.64 -2.09
CA ALA A 102 -0.34 13.78 -1.36
C ALA A 102 -0.91 12.35 -1.29
N ARG A 103 -0.05 11.35 -1.46
CA ARG A 103 -0.42 9.93 -1.34
C ARG A 103 0.63 9.13 -0.59
N LEU A 104 0.18 8.12 0.15
CA LEU A 104 1.02 7.13 0.81
C LEU A 104 0.91 5.78 0.11
N THR A 105 2.04 5.13 -0.12
CA THR A 105 2.11 3.79 -0.73
C THR A 105 3.02 2.88 0.08
N LEU A 106 2.56 1.68 0.39
CA LEU A 106 3.33 0.61 1.04
C LEU A 106 4.05 -0.21 -0.03
N VAL A 107 5.37 -0.07 -0.14
CA VAL A 107 6.15 -0.74 -1.20
C VAL A 107 7.13 -1.78 -0.66
N PRO A 108 7.36 -2.88 -1.39
CA PRO A 108 8.28 -3.92 -0.97
C PRO A 108 9.75 -3.60 -1.34
N ASN A 109 10.65 -4.51 -0.97
CA ASN A 109 12.05 -4.56 -1.39
C ASN A 109 12.86 -3.27 -1.12
N PRO A 110 13.08 -2.89 0.15
CA PRO A 110 12.51 -3.43 1.40
C PRO A 110 11.15 -2.79 1.75
N VAL A 111 10.39 -3.39 2.67
CA VAL A 111 9.08 -2.85 3.09
C VAL A 111 9.20 -1.45 3.68
N ARG A 112 8.52 -0.48 3.06
CA ARG A 112 8.58 0.95 3.44
C ARG A 112 7.32 1.69 2.99
N LEU A 113 7.03 2.81 3.66
CA LEU A 113 6.00 3.76 3.24
C LEU A 113 6.65 4.89 2.45
N MET A 114 6.13 5.11 1.25
CA MET A 114 6.54 6.18 0.36
C MET A 114 5.46 7.25 0.31
N LEU A 115 5.82 8.50 0.59
CA LEU A 115 5.01 9.67 0.34
C LEU A 115 5.29 10.20 -1.07
N THR A 116 4.25 10.42 -1.86
CA THR A 116 4.32 11.18 -3.11
C THR A 116 3.48 12.44 -3.02
N VAL A 117 4.01 13.59 -3.42
CA VAL A 117 3.25 14.85 -3.51
C VAL A 117 3.36 15.44 -4.90
N GLY A 118 2.26 15.38 -5.65
CA GLY A 118 2.23 15.70 -7.08
C GLY A 118 3.28 14.89 -7.87
N LYS A 119 4.02 15.55 -8.77
CA LYS A 119 5.08 14.91 -9.58
C LYS A 119 6.51 15.15 -9.06
N ALA A 120 6.65 15.96 -8.02
CA ALA A 120 7.95 16.54 -7.64
C ALA A 120 8.54 15.93 -6.37
N VAL A 121 7.69 15.48 -5.45
CA VAL A 121 8.13 14.93 -4.16
C VAL A 121 7.89 13.44 -4.14
N GLN A 122 8.94 12.70 -3.77
CA GLN A 122 8.88 11.28 -3.47
C GLN A 122 9.86 11.00 -2.32
N GLU A 123 9.33 10.61 -1.17
CA GLU A 123 10.08 10.50 0.08
C GLU A 123 9.75 9.19 0.80
N GLU A 124 10.76 8.51 1.33
CA GLU A 124 10.57 7.40 2.27
C GLU A 124 10.27 8.00 3.64
N VAL A 125 9.06 7.77 4.16
CA VAL A 125 8.61 8.35 5.44
C VAL A 125 8.62 7.34 6.59
N TRP A 126 8.74 6.05 6.26
CA TRP A 126 8.91 4.97 7.22
C TRP A 126 9.48 3.72 6.55
N LYS A 127 10.17 2.88 7.32
CA LYS A 127 10.74 1.60 6.87
C LYS A 127 10.68 0.55 7.98
N ALA A 128 10.36 -0.69 7.60
CA ALA A 128 10.29 -1.86 8.48
C ALA A 128 11.67 -2.38 8.93
#